data_AF-A0A2G9QE16-F1
#
_entry.id   AF-A0A2G9QE16-F1
#
_cell.length_a   1.000
_cell.length_b   1.000
_cell.length_c   1.000
_cell.angle_alpha   90.00
_cell.angle_beta   90.00
_cell.angle_gamma   90.00
#
_symmetry.space_group_name_H-M   'P 1'
#
loop_
_entity.id
_entity.type
_entity.pdbx_description
1 polymer ?
#
loop_
_entity_poly.entity_id
_entity_poly.type
_entity_poly.pdbx_seq_one_letter_code
_entity_poly.pdbx_strand_id
1 'polypeptide(L)'
;MFKSTRKGFMIILCCTVIVMVVFSYIVHLNFSQLSDFYFLNVKNHPTPVCEHVGYMATESKTIDQQIAEIMTMINCTIPQKDSVYFNETTSAMNSIAIILNYKPNYCVGDTLVVQVEMFNYLGKRKTYGGDFLQARIISPKLGAGASGRIENFNNGTYNIYFTLFWEGRVQISILLMHPSEG
;
A
#
# COMPACT_ATOMS: atom_id res chain seq x y z
N MET A 1 -28.56 49.56 -18.28
CA MET A 1 -29.34 49.04 -17.12
C MET A 1 -29.86 47.64 -17.48
N PHE A 2 -29.04 46.60 -17.29
CA PHE A 2 -29.42 45.23 -17.66
C PHE A 2 -30.33 44.64 -16.58
N LYS A 3 -31.61 44.47 -16.90
CA LYS A 3 -32.63 43.90 -16.01
C LYS A 3 -32.45 42.38 -15.98
N SER A 4 -31.59 41.91 -15.06
CA SER A 4 -31.42 40.49 -14.79
C SER A 4 -32.78 39.88 -14.38
N THR A 5 -33.32 39.02 -15.23
CA THR A 5 -34.59 38.34 -14.99
C THR A 5 -34.36 37.23 -13.97
N ARG A 6 -35.11 37.28 -12.86
CA ARG A 6 -35.13 36.30 -11.76
C ARG A 6 -35.16 34.82 -12.23
N LYS A 7 -35.71 34.57 -13.42
CA LYS A 7 -35.73 33.27 -14.11
C LYS A 7 -34.34 32.80 -14.58
N GLY A 8 -33.51 33.68 -15.12
CA GLY A 8 -32.14 33.36 -15.55
C GLY A 8 -31.26 32.96 -14.37
N PHE A 9 -31.38 33.67 -13.24
CA PHE A 9 -30.65 33.32 -12.02
C PHE A 9 -31.06 31.96 -11.45
N MET A 10 -32.37 31.64 -11.48
CA MET A 10 -32.86 30.32 -11.05
C MET A 10 -32.37 29.18 -11.94
N ILE A 11 -32.26 29.39 -13.26
CA ILE A 11 -31.73 28.39 -14.19
C ILE A 11 -30.26 28.13 -13.89
N ILE A 12 -29.46 29.18 -13.70
CA ILE A 12 -28.02 29.05 -13.37
C ILE A 12 -27.85 28.29 -12.05
N LEU A 13 -28.61 28.65 -11.00
CA LEU A 13 -28.55 27.97 -9.72
C LEU A 13 -28.89 26.47 -9.86
N CYS A 14 -29.95 26.15 -10.60
CA CYS A 14 -30.36 24.77 -10.85
C CYS A 14 -29.28 23.97 -11.60
N CYS A 15 -28.69 24.56 -12.64
CA CYS A 15 -27.59 23.95 -13.38
C CYS A 15 -26.38 23.68 -12.48
N THR A 16 -26.00 24.61 -11.61
CA THR A 16 -24.86 24.40 -10.69
C THR A 16 -25.11 23.26 -9.70
N VAL A 17 -26.33 23.14 -9.17
CA VAL A 17 -26.70 22.05 -8.26
C VAL A 17 -26.66 20.69 -8.97
N ILE A 18 -27.20 20.61 -10.19
CA ILE A 18 -27.19 19.38 -10.98
C ILE A 18 -25.75 18.95 -11.29
N VAL A 19 -24.88 19.88 -11.69
CA VAL A 19 -23.47 19.57 -11.96
C VAL A 19 -22.76 19.05 -10.71
N MET A 20 -23.00 19.63 -9.54
CA MET A 20 -22.39 19.18 -8.28
C MET A 20 -22.88 17.77 -7.88
N VAL A 21 -24.17 17.47 -8.05
CA VAL A 21 -24.74 16.14 -7.76
C VAL A 21 -24.19 15.09 -8.72
N VAL A 22 -24.15 15.40 -10.03
CA VAL A 22 -23.61 14.49 -11.04
C VAL A 22 -22.12 14.26 -10.81
N PHE A 23 -21.35 15.30 -10.51
CA PHE A 23 -19.92 15.16 -10.19
C PHE A 23 -19.71 14.30 -8.95
N SER A 24 -20.45 14.55 -7.86
CA SER A 24 -20.38 13.73 -6.65
C SER A 24 -20.77 12.27 -6.92
N TYR A 25 -21.78 12.03 -7.76
CA TYR A 25 -22.21 10.69 -8.14
C TYR A 25 -21.17 9.98 -9.02
N ILE A 26 -20.55 10.68 -9.97
CA ILE A 26 -19.45 10.14 -10.80
C ILE A 26 -18.23 9.80 -9.94
N VAL A 27 -17.86 10.66 -8.98
CA VAL A 27 -16.77 10.38 -8.04
C VAL A 27 -17.10 9.15 -7.19
N HIS A 28 -18.33 9.05 -6.68
CA HIS A 28 -18.79 7.88 -5.92
C HIS A 28 -18.81 6.60 -6.78
N LEU A 29 -19.24 6.68 -8.04
CA LEU A 29 -19.27 5.55 -8.96
C LEU A 29 -17.87 5.06 -9.33
N ASN A 30 -16.94 5.98 -9.60
CA ASN A 30 -15.53 5.62 -9.83
C ASN A 30 -14.91 4.98 -8.59
N PHE A 31 -15.26 5.46 -7.39
CA PHE A 31 -14.82 4.83 -6.15
C PHE A 31 -15.35 3.39 -6.00
N SER A 32 -16.57 3.10 -6.48
CA SER A 32 -17.11 1.74 -6.51
C SER A 32 -16.56 0.85 -7.63
N GLN A 33 -16.20 1.39 -8.80
CA GLN A 33 -15.60 0.60 -9.90
C GLN A 33 -14.13 0.22 -9.64
N LEU A 34 -13.44 0.92 -8.74
CA LEU A 34 -12.11 0.52 -8.26
C LEU A 34 -12.14 -0.84 -7.51
N SER A 35 -13.31 -1.46 -7.28
CA SER A 35 -13.45 -2.69 -6.49
C SER A 35 -12.87 -3.97 -7.10
N ASP A 36 -12.30 -3.97 -8.31
CA ASP A 36 -11.47 -5.09 -8.82
C ASP A 36 -10.09 -5.10 -8.15
N PHE A 37 -10.05 -4.79 -6.86
CA PHE A 37 -8.85 -4.87 -6.05
C PHE A 37 -8.68 -6.30 -5.57
N TYR A 38 -7.57 -6.92 -5.94
CA TYR A 38 -7.12 -8.16 -5.34
C TYR A 38 -6.70 -7.87 -3.89
N PHE A 39 -7.62 -8.05 -2.95
CA PHE A 39 -7.35 -7.94 -1.53
C PHE A 39 -6.47 -9.11 -1.08
N LEU A 40 -5.36 -8.80 -0.42
CA LEU A 40 -4.57 -9.84 0.25
C LEU A 40 -5.37 -10.44 1.41
N ASN A 41 -5.35 -11.77 1.51
CA ASN A 41 -5.96 -12.47 2.63
C ASN A 41 -5.12 -12.21 3.90
N VAL A 42 -5.73 -11.51 4.86
CA VAL A 42 -5.12 -11.23 6.17
C VAL A 42 -5.37 -12.40 7.13
N LYS A 43 -4.30 -13.03 7.61
CA LYS A 43 -4.32 -14.05 8.65
C LYS A 43 -3.86 -13.47 9.99
N ASN A 44 -4.42 -13.99 11.08
CA ASN A 44 -3.96 -13.66 12.43
C ASN A 44 -2.93 -14.71 12.87
N HIS A 45 -1.73 -14.31 13.26
CA HIS A 45 -0.74 -15.23 13.85
C HIS A 45 -0.13 -14.60 15.12
N PRO A 46 0.04 -15.34 16.24
CA PRO A 46 0.88 -14.90 17.35
C PRO A 46 2.37 -14.73 16.96
N THR A 47 3.01 -13.67 17.46
CA THR A 47 4.38 -13.22 17.14
C THR A 47 5.51 -14.16 17.59
N PRO A 48 6.62 -14.25 16.84
CA PRO A 48 7.96 -14.48 17.38
C PRO A 48 8.79 -13.16 17.47
N VAL A 49 9.70 -13.10 18.45
CA VAL A 49 10.62 -11.96 18.74
C VAL A 49 12.02 -12.30 18.22
N CYS A 50 12.71 -11.35 17.59
CA CYS A 50 14.13 -11.48 17.21
C CYS A 50 14.99 -10.29 17.71
N GLU A 51 16.21 -10.63 18.12
CA GLU A 51 17.22 -9.82 18.81
C GLU A 51 18.20 -9.17 17.81
N HIS A 52 18.64 -7.94 18.06
CA HIS A 52 19.52 -7.18 17.17
C HIS A 52 21.00 -7.46 17.47
N VAL A 53 21.73 -7.97 16.47
CA VAL A 53 23.20 -8.04 16.48
C VAL A 53 23.76 -6.76 15.87
N GLY A 54 24.51 -6.00 16.68
CA GLY A 54 25.18 -4.78 16.27
C GLY A 54 26.37 -5.04 15.35
N TYR A 55 26.52 -4.21 14.31
CA TYR A 55 27.67 -4.21 13.42
C TYR A 55 28.76 -3.26 13.95
N MET A 56 29.97 -3.79 14.10
CA MET A 56 31.19 -3.02 14.36
C MET A 56 31.67 -2.37 13.06
N ALA A 57 32.06 -1.09 13.13
CA ALA A 57 32.55 -0.32 12.00
C ALA A 57 34.01 -0.67 11.66
N THR A 58 34.33 -0.80 10.36
CA THR A 58 35.71 -0.97 9.87
C THR A 58 36.02 -0.06 8.68
N GLU A 59 37.15 0.65 8.82
CA GLU A 59 38.11 1.27 7.88
C GLU A 59 37.65 2.07 6.63
N SER A 60 38.44 3.11 6.33
CA SER A 60 38.26 4.05 5.22
C SER A 60 38.61 3.42 3.87
N LYS A 61 37.60 3.26 3.00
CA LYS A 61 37.71 2.68 1.65
C LYS A 61 38.14 3.72 0.61
N THR A 62 38.88 3.29 -0.41
CA THR A 62 39.24 4.12 -1.58
C THR A 62 38.01 4.46 -2.43
N ILE A 63 38.07 5.53 -3.25
CA ILE A 63 36.94 5.98 -4.10
C ILE A 63 36.48 4.86 -5.04
N ASP A 64 37.39 4.13 -5.67
CA ASP A 64 37.04 3.04 -6.60
C ASP A 64 36.36 1.87 -5.89
N GLN A 65 36.78 1.54 -4.65
CA GLN A 65 36.11 0.55 -3.82
C GLN A 65 34.71 1.01 -3.41
N GLN A 66 34.55 2.29 -3.05
CA GLN A 66 33.23 2.85 -2.74
C GLN A 66 32.31 2.82 -3.96
N ILE A 67 32.81 3.14 -5.16
CA ILE A 67 32.04 3.05 -6.40
C ILE A 67 31.64 1.60 -6.68
N ALA A 68 32.57 0.65 -6.59
CA ALA A 68 32.28 -0.76 -6.81
C ALA A 68 31.24 -1.32 -5.82
N GLU A 69 31.32 -0.90 -4.55
CA GLU A 69 30.34 -1.25 -3.51
C GLU A 69 28.97 -0.65 -3.76
N ILE A 70 28.91 0.63 -4.13
CA ILE A 70 27.65 1.29 -4.50
C ILE A 70 27.03 0.58 -5.70
N MET A 71 27.82 0.24 -6.72
CA MET A 71 27.33 -0.48 -7.90
C MET A 71 26.82 -1.89 -7.54
N THR A 72 27.47 -2.59 -6.61
CA THR A 72 26.97 -3.88 -6.11
C THR A 72 25.69 -3.71 -5.31
N MET A 73 25.59 -2.70 -4.45
CA MET A 73 24.34 -2.40 -3.72
C MET A 73 23.18 -2.08 -4.66
N ILE A 74 23.41 -1.25 -5.68
CA ILE A 74 22.41 -0.91 -6.70
C ILE A 74 21.95 -2.17 -7.43
N ASN A 75 22.90 -3.01 -7.84
CA ASN A 75 22.59 -4.24 -8.58
C ASN A 75 21.76 -5.24 -7.75
N CYS A 76 21.95 -5.27 -6.44
CA CYS A 76 21.14 -6.08 -5.51
C CYS A 76 19.76 -5.49 -5.21
N THR A 77 19.54 -4.20 -5.49
CA THR A 77 18.29 -3.49 -5.15
C THR A 77 17.31 -3.48 -6.32
N ILE A 78 17.81 -3.41 -7.56
CA ILE A 78 17.00 -3.41 -8.77
C ILE A 78 16.94 -4.84 -9.32
N PRO A 79 15.75 -5.45 -9.47
CA PRO A 79 15.62 -6.75 -10.12
C PRO A 79 16.14 -6.67 -11.56
N GLN A 80 17.30 -7.25 -11.82
CA GLN A 80 17.82 -7.37 -13.19
C GLN A 80 17.14 -8.57 -13.84
N LYS A 81 16.22 -8.31 -14.79
CA LYS A 81 15.52 -9.39 -15.47
C LYS A 81 15.38 -9.13 -16.97
N ASP A 82 16.06 -9.98 -17.74
CA ASP A 82 16.14 -9.88 -19.20
C ASP A 82 14.88 -10.43 -19.91
N SER A 83 14.06 -11.24 -19.22
CA SER A 83 12.76 -11.72 -19.70
C SER A 83 11.81 -11.97 -18.54
N VAL A 84 10.67 -11.29 -18.57
CA VAL A 84 9.64 -11.37 -17.54
C VAL A 84 8.50 -12.23 -18.07
N TYR A 85 8.44 -13.48 -17.61
CA TYR A 85 7.27 -14.33 -17.86
C TYR A 85 6.16 -14.00 -16.85
N PHE A 86 4.93 -13.87 -17.33
CA PHE A 86 3.76 -13.54 -16.48
C PHE A 86 3.62 -14.48 -15.28
N ASN A 87 3.89 -15.78 -15.45
CA ASN A 87 3.81 -16.74 -14.35
C ASN A 87 4.85 -16.48 -13.22
N GLU A 88 5.94 -15.81 -13.54
CA GLU A 88 6.99 -15.44 -12.59
C GLU A 88 6.77 -14.05 -11.98
N THR A 89 5.78 -13.28 -12.44
CA THR A 89 5.44 -12.00 -11.83
C THR A 89 4.68 -12.19 -10.53
N THR A 90 4.73 -11.15 -9.72
CA THR A 90 4.07 -11.11 -8.42
C THR A 90 2.56 -11.27 -8.55
N SER A 91 2.01 -12.19 -7.76
CA SER A 91 0.58 -12.52 -7.71
C SER A 91 0.01 -12.07 -6.38
N ALA A 92 -0.87 -11.07 -6.43
CA ALA A 92 -1.64 -10.66 -5.25
C ALA A 92 -2.46 -11.83 -4.68
N MET A 93 -3.03 -12.68 -5.54
CA MET A 93 -3.85 -13.82 -5.12
C MET A 93 -3.07 -14.84 -4.29
N ASN A 94 -1.82 -15.11 -4.65
CA ASN A 94 -0.98 -16.08 -3.96
C ASN A 94 -0.25 -15.49 -2.75
N SER A 95 -0.15 -14.16 -2.70
CA SER A 95 0.53 -13.45 -1.62
C SER A 95 -0.31 -13.43 -0.35
N ILE A 96 0.34 -13.33 0.81
CA ILE A 96 -0.32 -13.43 2.11
C ILE A 96 -0.01 -12.21 2.97
N ALA A 97 -1.00 -11.79 3.78
CA ALA A 97 -0.84 -10.75 4.79
C ALA A 97 -1.08 -11.35 6.18
N ILE A 98 -0.29 -10.94 7.18
CA ILE A 98 -0.33 -11.48 8.54
C ILE A 98 -0.28 -10.33 9.53
N ILE A 99 -1.26 -10.22 10.43
CA ILE A 99 -1.17 -9.28 11.55
C ILE A 99 -0.15 -9.84 12.54
N LEU A 100 0.95 -9.11 12.74
CA LEU A 100 2.01 -9.53 13.67
C LEU A 100 1.56 -9.30 15.11
N ASN A 101 1.17 -8.07 15.45
CA ASN A 101 0.93 -7.69 16.84
C ASN A 101 -0.55 -7.76 17.26
N TYR A 102 -1.24 -8.85 16.90
CA TYR A 102 -2.67 -9.01 17.18
C TYR A 102 -2.99 -8.84 18.67
N LYS A 103 -3.94 -7.94 18.97
CA LYS A 103 -4.56 -7.78 20.28
C LYS A 103 -6.08 -7.90 20.17
N PRO A 104 -6.77 -8.38 21.21
CA PRO A 104 -8.24 -8.36 21.25
C PRO A 104 -8.82 -6.94 21.10
N ASN A 105 -8.14 -5.94 21.67
CA ASN A 105 -8.51 -4.53 21.58
C ASN A 105 -7.26 -3.67 21.38
N TYR A 106 -7.43 -2.55 20.70
CA TYR A 106 -6.40 -1.53 20.49
C TYR A 106 -6.91 -0.17 20.99
N CYS A 107 -5.97 0.69 21.40
CA CYS A 107 -6.25 2.07 21.75
C CYS A 107 -6.07 3.00 20.53
N VAL A 108 -6.73 4.16 20.56
CA VAL A 108 -6.44 5.22 19.59
C VAL A 108 -4.98 5.66 19.74
N GLY A 109 -4.26 5.74 18.62
CA GLY A 109 -2.83 6.00 18.57
C GLY A 109 -1.96 4.73 18.56
N ASP A 110 -2.51 3.55 18.84
CA ASP A 110 -1.77 2.30 18.69
C ASP A 110 -1.33 2.09 17.23
N THR A 111 -0.22 1.36 17.07
CA THR A 111 0.24 0.91 15.76
C THR A 111 -0.14 -0.55 15.55
N LEU A 112 -0.86 -0.84 14.47
CA LEU A 112 -1.11 -2.18 13.96
C LEU A 112 -0.05 -2.51 12.91
N VAL A 113 0.63 -3.65 13.05
CA VAL A 113 1.69 -4.11 12.15
C VAL A 113 1.20 -5.31 11.36
N VAL A 114 1.23 -5.19 10.03
CA VAL A 114 0.90 -6.28 9.10
C VAL A 114 2.13 -6.62 8.29
N GLN A 115 2.56 -7.88 8.34
CA GLN A 115 3.56 -8.40 7.43
C GLN A 115 2.90 -8.90 6.16
N VAL A 116 3.51 -8.64 5.02
CA VAL A 116 3.09 -9.17 3.72
C VAL A 116 4.22 -10.00 3.14
N GLU A 117 3.93 -11.24 2.78
CA GLU A 117 4.84 -12.09 2.02
C GLU A 117 4.35 -12.21 0.58
N MET A 118 5.22 -11.83 -0.36
CA MET A 118 4.90 -11.82 -1.78
C MET A 118 5.25 -13.15 -2.44
N PHE A 119 4.33 -13.63 -3.28
CA PHE A 119 4.47 -14.85 -4.07
C PHE A 119 4.20 -14.54 -5.53
N ASN A 120 4.82 -15.27 -6.44
CA ASN A 120 4.51 -15.19 -7.86
C ASN A 120 3.29 -16.06 -8.24
N TYR A 121 2.86 -16.01 -9.49
CA TYR A 121 1.72 -16.82 -9.98
C TYR A 121 1.96 -18.34 -9.92
N LEU A 122 3.23 -18.79 -9.88
CA LEU A 122 3.60 -20.19 -9.64
C LEU A 122 3.55 -20.60 -8.16
N GLY A 123 3.22 -19.68 -7.25
CA GLY A 123 3.19 -19.95 -5.81
C GLY A 123 4.57 -20.03 -5.17
N LYS A 124 5.60 -19.50 -5.82
CA LYS A 124 6.96 -19.41 -5.26
C LYS A 124 7.10 -18.09 -4.49
N ARG A 125 7.60 -18.18 -3.26
CA ARG A 125 7.94 -17.01 -2.44
C ARG A 125 9.02 -16.18 -3.12
N LYS A 126 8.84 -14.86 -3.16
CA LYS A 126 9.85 -13.94 -3.70
C LYS A 126 11.05 -13.86 -2.77
N THR A 127 12.20 -13.51 -3.35
CA THR A 127 13.48 -13.32 -2.65
C THR A 127 14.04 -11.91 -2.86
N TYR A 128 13.26 -11.02 -3.47
CA TYR A 128 13.58 -9.62 -3.75
C TYR A 128 12.33 -8.77 -3.57
N GLY A 129 12.53 -7.48 -3.33
CA GLY A 129 11.45 -6.50 -3.16
C GLY A 129 11.12 -5.75 -4.45
N GLY A 130 10.68 -4.49 -4.30
CA GLY A 130 10.39 -3.58 -5.42
C GLY A 130 8.93 -3.56 -5.89
N ASP A 131 8.04 -4.30 -5.23
CA ASP A 131 6.62 -4.28 -5.50
C ASP A 131 6.02 -2.97 -5.01
N PHE A 132 5.20 -2.33 -5.86
CA PHE A 132 4.49 -1.13 -5.46
C PHE A 132 3.18 -1.53 -4.78
N LEU A 133 3.19 -1.48 -3.45
CA LEU A 133 2.02 -1.73 -2.62
C LEU A 133 1.35 -0.42 -2.21
N GLN A 134 0.02 -0.38 -2.26
CA GLN A 134 -0.78 0.64 -1.58
C GLN A 134 -1.49 -0.01 -0.39
N ALA A 135 -1.37 0.61 0.78
CA ALA A 135 -1.98 0.09 1.99
C ALA A 135 -2.74 1.17 2.74
N ARG A 136 -3.97 0.85 3.18
CA ARG A 136 -4.83 1.74 3.96
C ARG A 136 -5.69 0.99 4.97
N ILE A 137 -6.02 1.67 6.05
CA ILE A 137 -7.16 1.33 6.92
C ILE A 137 -8.34 2.23 6.56
N ILE A 138 -9.55 1.67 6.59
CA ILE A 138 -10.80 2.38 6.30
C ILE A 138 -11.90 2.01 7.28
N SER A 139 -12.75 2.97 7.62
CA SER A 139 -14.00 2.76 8.36
C SER A 139 -15.13 3.42 7.58
N PRO A 140 -15.82 2.69 6.68
CA PRO A 140 -16.83 3.26 5.79
C PRO A 140 -17.94 4.02 6.53
N LYS A 141 -18.36 3.52 7.70
CA LYS A 141 -19.39 4.16 8.54
C LYS A 141 -19.00 5.53 9.07
N LEU A 142 -17.69 5.78 9.23
CA LEU A 142 -17.16 7.04 9.73
C LEU A 142 -16.66 7.96 8.59
N GLY A 143 -16.65 7.48 7.34
CA GLY A 143 -16.00 8.19 6.24
C GLY A 143 -14.49 8.40 6.46
N ALA A 144 -13.87 7.58 7.31
CA ALA A 144 -12.48 7.73 7.73
C ALA A 144 -11.57 6.74 7.00
N GLY A 145 -10.36 7.20 6.68
CA GLY A 145 -9.31 6.38 6.08
C GLY A 145 -7.93 6.95 6.35
N ALA A 146 -6.93 6.07 6.47
CA ALA A 146 -5.54 6.45 6.66
C ALA A 146 -4.61 5.47 5.95
N SER A 147 -3.50 5.98 5.40
CA SER A 147 -2.49 5.15 4.72
C SER A 147 -1.54 4.51 5.74
N GLY A 148 -1.09 3.29 5.44
CA GLY A 148 -0.03 2.62 6.20
C GLY A 148 1.35 2.97 5.66
N ARG A 149 2.33 3.10 6.55
CA ARG A 149 3.75 3.20 6.18
C ARG A 149 4.27 1.83 5.80
N ILE A 150 4.87 1.70 4.62
CA ILE A 150 5.38 0.42 4.10
C ILE A 150 6.90 0.40 4.23
N GLU A 151 7.43 -0.69 4.75
CA GLU A 151 8.85 -1.00 4.83
C GLU A 151 9.14 -2.27 4.03
N ASN A 152 10.06 -2.17 3.09
CA ASN A 152 10.46 -3.26 2.21
C ASN A 152 11.77 -3.87 2.73
N PHE A 153 11.77 -5.17 3.06
CA PHE A 153 12.98 -5.88 3.51
C PHE A 153 13.85 -6.38 2.36
N ASN A 154 13.50 -6.08 1.11
CA ASN A 154 14.20 -6.46 -0.11
C ASN A 154 14.38 -7.98 -0.28
N ASN A 155 13.51 -8.78 0.33
CA ASN A 155 13.57 -10.24 0.31
C ASN A 155 12.21 -10.90 0.00
N GLY A 156 11.30 -10.15 -0.63
CA GLY A 156 9.92 -10.56 -0.88
C GLY A 156 8.96 -10.34 0.30
N THR A 157 9.44 -9.75 1.41
CA THR A 157 8.63 -9.43 2.58
C THR A 157 8.54 -7.93 2.80
N TYR A 158 7.36 -7.47 3.22
CA TYR A 158 7.08 -6.08 3.58
C TYR A 158 6.44 -6.03 4.96
N ASN A 159 6.76 -5.02 5.75
CA ASN A 159 5.96 -4.66 6.92
C ASN A 159 5.17 -3.39 6.62
N ILE A 160 3.92 -3.37 7.06
CA ILE A 160 3.02 -2.25 6.93
C ILE A 160 2.59 -1.81 8.33
N TYR A 161 2.82 -0.54 8.63
CA TYR A 161 2.52 0.08 9.92
C TYR A 161 1.32 1.00 9.77
N PHE A 162 0.22 0.67 10.44
CA PHE A 162 -0.99 1.50 10.48
C PHE A 162 -1.15 2.13 11.85
N THR A 163 -1.19 3.45 11.93
CA THR A 163 -1.61 4.16 13.15
C THR A 163 -3.13 4.18 13.21
N LEU A 164 -3.70 3.75 14.34
CA LEU A 164 -5.15 3.70 14.56
C LEU A 164 -5.65 5.06 15.06
N PHE A 165 -6.05 5.92 14.12
CA PHE A 165 -6.38 7.33 14.42
C PHE A 165 -7.76 7.55 15.05
N TRP A 166 -8.65 6.56 15.05
CA TRP A 166 -10.01 6.72 15.55
C TRP A 166 -10.55 5.44 16.21
N GLU A 167 -11.57 5.62 17.04
CA GLU A 167 -12.29 4.51 17.68
C GLU A 167 -13.20 3.78 16.69
N GLY A 168 -13.27 2.46 16.82
CA GLY A 168 -14.22 1.61 16.11
C GLY A 168 -13.54 0.54 15.26
N ARG A 169 -14.35 -0.16 14.45
CA ARG A 169 -13.84 -1.19 13.55
C ARG A 169 -13.20 -0.57 12.32
N VAL A 170 -11.95 -0.93 12.06
CA VAL A 170 -11.23 -0.64 10.82
C VAL A 170 -11.18 -1.88 9.92
N GLN A 171 -11.21 -1.66 8.63
CA GLN A 171 -10.91 -2.67 7.61
C GLN A 171 -9.53 -2.36 7.03
N ILE A 172 -8.73 -3.38 6.78
CA ILE A 172 -7.42 -3.26 6.16
C ILE A 172 -7.59 -3.54 4.66
N SER A 173 -7.01 -2.69 3.83
CA SER A 173 -6.93 -2.86 2.39
C SER A 173 -5.48 -2.72 1.97
N ILE A 174 -4.92 -3.81 1.43
CA ILE A 174 -3.57 -3.85 0.85
C ILE A 174 -3.73 -4.27 -0.59
N LEU A 175 -3.14 -3.47 -1.47
CA LEU A 175 -3.28 -3.59 -2.91
C LEU A 175 -1.89 -3.64 -3.55
N LEU A 176 -1.68 -4.64 -4.40
CA LEU A 176 -0.56 -4.67 -5.32
C LEU A 176 -0.90 -3.78 -6.52
N MET A 177 -0.29 -2.59 -6.60
CA MET A 177 -0.48 -1.65 -7.71
C MET A 177 0.38 -2.05 -8.90
N HIS A 178 1.67 -2.33 -8.66
CA HIS A 178 2.59 -2.81 -9.69
C HIS A 178 3.49 -3.92 -9.14
N PRO A 179 3.62 -5.06 -9.85
CA PRO A 179 4.63 -6.06 -9.53
C PRO A 179 6.02 -5.48 -9.80
N SER A 180 7.03 -5.94 -9.06
CA SER A 180 8.41 -5.46 -9.28
C SER A 180 9.01 -5.92 -10.62
N GLU A 181 8.35 -6.86 -11.31
CA GLU A 181 8.82 -7.43 -12.58
C GLU A 181 8.48 -6.59 -13.81
N GLY A 182 7.58 -5.60 -13.74
CA GLY A 182 7.17 -4.77 -14.87
C GLY A 182 5.73 -5.00 -15.33
#